data_AF-A0A5U9VRW7-F1
#
_entry.id   AF-A0A5U9VRW7-F1
#
_cell.length_a   1.000
_cell.length_b   1.000
_cell.length_c   1.000
_cell.angle_alpha   90.00
_cell.angle_beta   90.00
_cell.angle_gamma   90.00
#
_symmetry.space_group_name_H-M   'P 1'
#
loop_
_entity.id
_entity.type
_entity.pdbx_description
1 polymer ?
#
loop_
_entity_poly.entity_id
_entity_poly.type
_entity_poly.pdbx_seq_one_letter_code
_entity_poly.pdbx_strand_id
1 'polypeptide(L)'
;MLNNPAVDSDLQAAYELQGKKDGITAQEWKTTKLSKWNTAIKGMTVDDNTITFTLGDGSQVTGKYTHVGAVTTTHGEHELQWSKFTSEDEGAWRAVMLMQPEISEDHTALTHFHFRYGNDGFELLQDASVFPTMVAPDTTAAQFAADFAE
;
A
#
# COMPACT_ATOMS: atom_id res chain seq x y z
N MET A 1 -1.61 -10.40 -3.58
CA MET A 1 -1.08 -10.17 -4.95
C MET A 1 0.44 -10.07 -5.04
N LEU A 2 1.21 -9.77 -3.97
CA LEU A 2 2.69 -9.63 -4.07
C LEU A 2 3.54 -10.82 -3.60
N ASN A 3 2.91 -11.89 -3.08
CA ASN A 3 3.60 -13.11 -2.62
C ASN A 3 3.05 -14.37 -3.33
N ASN A 4 2.54 -14.23 -4.56
CA ASN A 4 2.15 -15.38 -5.39
C ASN A 4 3.37 -15.82 -6.24
N PRO A 5 3.84 -17.08 -6.14
CA PRO A 5 4.99 -17.56 -6.91
C PRO A 5 4.91 -17.34 -8.42
N ALA A 6 3.70 -17.34 -9.01
CA ALA A 6 3.52 -17.09 -10.45
C ALA A 6 3.76 -15.63 -10.84
N VAL A 7 3.44 -14.68 -9.96
CA VAL A 7 3.71 -13.25 -10.18
C VAL A 7 5.20 -12.96 -9.98
N ASP A 8 5.85 -13.71 -9.10
CA ASP A 8 7.26 -13.52 -8.75
C ASP A 8 8.22 -13.86 -9.90
N SER A 9 7.92 -14.90 -10.69
CA SER A 9 8.72 -15.24 -11.89
C SER A 9 8.63 -14.15 -12.96
N ASP A 10 7.46 -13.55 -13.13
CA ASP A 10 7.22 -12.52 -14.14
C ASP A 10 7.89 -11.19 -13.78
N LEU A 11 8.21 -10.97 -12.50
CA LEU A 11 8.87 -9.76 -11.99
C LEU A 11 10.39 -9.89 -11.89
N GLN A 12 10.97 -11.07 -12.12
CA GLN A 12 12.40 -11.33 -11.89
C GLN A 12 13.31 -10.36 -12.66
N ALA A 13 13.01 -10.10 -13.94
CA ALA A 13 13.78 -9.17 -14.76
C ALA A 13 13.70 -7.72 -14.22
N ALA A 14 12.56 -7.33 -13.64
CA ALA A 14 12.38 -6.02 -13.03
C ALA A 14 13.20 -5.89 -11.74
N TYR A 15 13.22 -6.93 -10.90
CA TYR A 15 14.06 -6.98 -9.70
C TYR A 15 15.55 -6.87 -10.03
N GLU A 16 16.01 -7.54 -11.09
CA GLU A 16 17.40 -7.46 -11.57
C GLU A 16 17.76 -6.06 -12.07
N LEU A 17 16.88 -5.45 -12.85
CA LEU A 17 17.06 -4.09 -13.34
C LEU A 17 17.19 -3.10 -12.19
N GLN A 18 16.28 -3.17 -11.21
CA GLN A 18 16.27 -2.21 -10.12
C GLN A 18 17.39 -2.47 -9.09
N GLY A 19 17.70 -3.75 -8.79
CA GLY A 19 18.87 -4.09 -8.00
C GLY A 19 20.15 -3.51 -8.60
N LYS A 20 20.33 -3.62 -9.93
CA LYS A 20 21.49 -3.03 -10.63
C LYS A 20 21.54 -1.50 -10.50
N LYS A 21 20.41 -0.80 -10.58
CA LYS A 21 20.35 0.66 -10.39
C LYS A 21 20.74 1.05 -8.95
N ASP A 22 20.28 0.28 -7.98
CA ASP A 22 20.50 0.52 -6.55
C ASP A 22 21.85 -0.04 -6.06
N GLY A 23 22.63 -0.69 -6.93
CA GLY A 23 23.95 -1.26 -6.61
C GLY A 23 23.89 -2.52 -5.72
N ILE A 24 22.76 -3.22 -5.71
CA ILE A 24 22.50 -4.43 -4.91
C ILE A 24 22.01 -5.58 -5.77
N THR A 25 21.93 -6.79 -5.21
CA THR A 25 21.36 -7.94 -5.94
C THR A 25 19.84 -7.82 -6.09
N ALA A 26 19.27 -8.50 -7.09
CA ALA A 26 17.83 -8.60 -7.27
C ALA A 26 17.12 -9.13 -6.01
N GLN A 27 17.73 -10.11 -5.34
CA GLN A 27 17.20 -10.71 -4.13
C GLN A 27 17.20 -9.73 -2.95
N GLU A 28 18.29 -8.99 -2.76
CA GLU A 28 18.36 -7.94 -1.73
C GLU A 28 17.36 -6.82 -2.00
N TRP A 29 17.22 -6.41 -3.26
CA TRP A 29 16.25 -5.41 -3.67
C TRP A 29 14.83 -5.86 -3.32
N LYS A 30 14.46 -7.06 -3.79
CA LYS A 30 13.16 -7.68 -3.53
C LYS A 30 12.88 -7.77 -2.04
N THR A 31 13.79 -8.34 -1.25
CA THR A 31 13.59 -8.49 0.20
C THR A 31 13.42 -7.13 0.87
N THR A 32 14.25 -6.14 0.52
CA THR A 32 14.20 -4.81 1.13
C THR A 32 12.90 -4.09 0.80
N LYS A 33 12.52 -4.03 -0.49
CA LYS A 33 11.32 -3.30 -0.94
C LYS A 33 10.03 -4.01 -0.56
N LEU A 34 9.92 -5.32 -0.76
CA LEU A 34 8.73 -6.08 -0.36
C LEU A 34 8.51 -6.04 1.15
N SER A 35 9.56 -5.97 1.98
CA SER A 35 9.38 -5.82 3.43
C SER A 35 8.69 -4.51 3.81
N LYS A 36 8.90 -3.43 3.06
CA LYS A 36 8.23 -2.14 3.26
C LYS A 36 6.78 -2.19 2.77
N TRP A 37 6.49 -2.91 1.70
CA TRP A 37 5.13 -3.04 1.13
C TRP A 37 4.28 -4.11 1.81
N ASN A 38 4.87 -4.91 2.70
CA ASN A 38 4.16 -6.03 3.30
C ASN A 38 3.05 -5.57 4.25
N THR A 39 1.93 -6.30 4.23
CA THR A 39 0.75 -6.06 5.06
C THR A 39 -0.05 -7.34 5.24
N ALA A 40 -0.78 -7.46 6.36
CA ALA A 40 -1.72 -8.55 6.59
C ALA A 40 -2.96 -8.46 5.69
N ILE A 41 -3.29 -7.24 5.24
CA ILE A 41 -4.43 -6.95 4.36
C ILE A 41 -4.08 -7.36 2.93
N LYS A 42 -4.93 -8.17 2.30
CA LYS A 42 -4.76 -8.70 0.93
C LYS A 42 -5.83 -8.22 -0.05
N GLY A 43 -6.88 -7.58 0.45
CA GLY A 43 -7.97 -6.99 -0.34
C GLY A 43 -8.59 -5.81 0.39
N MET A 44 -9.17 -4.89 -0.36
CA MET A 44 -9.93 -3.77 0.17
C MET A 44 -11.11 -3.48 -0.76
N THR A 45 -12.28 -3.26 -0.18
CA THR A 45 -13.44 -2.73 -0.90
C THR A 45 -13.94 -1.48 -0.17
N VAL A 46 -14.33 -0.47 -0.94
CA VAL A 46 -14.87 0.79 -0.43
C VAL A 46 -16.28 0.95 -0.99
N ASP A 47 -17.24 1.18 -0.10
CA ASP A 47 -18.64 1.48 -0.43
C ASP A 47 -19.07 2.69 0.40
N ASP A 48 -19.21 3.85 -0.25
CA ASP A 48 -19.41 5.15 0.38
C ASP A 48 -18.37 5.41 1.51
N ASN A 49 -18.80 5.45 2.77
CA ASN A 49 -17.92 5.63 3.93
C ASN A 49 -17.54 4.31 4.61
N THR A 50 -17.92 3.16 4.06
CA THR A 50 -17.61 1.84 4.61
C THR A 50 -16.40 1.25 3.89
N ILE A 51 -15.41 0.82 4.68
CA ILE A 51 -14.23 0.13 4.15
C ILE A 51 -14.22 -1.29 4.74
N THR A 52 -14.08 -2.28 3.87
CA THR A 52 -13.84 -3.68 4.24
C THR A 52 -12.45 -4.09 3.81
N PHE A 53 -11.64 -4.51 4.77
CA PHE A 53 -10.32 -5.07 4.56
C PHE A 53 -10.39 -6.59 4.64
N THR A 54 -9.89 -7.28 3.61
CA THR A 54 -9.76 -8.74 3.59
C THR A 54 -8.35 -9.11 4.01
N LEU A 55 -8.19 -9.97 5.02
CA LEU A 55 -6.91 -10.43 5.53
C LEU A 55 -6.40 -11.67 4.78
N GLY A 56 -5.16 -12.06 5.04
CA GLY A 56 -4.52 -13.19 4.37
C GLY A 56 -5.17 -14.56 4.59
N ASP A 57 -5.92 -14.73 5.68
CA ASP A 57 -6.71 -15.93 5.97
C ASP A 57 -8.14 -15.87 5.39
N GLY A 58 -8.49 -14.78 4.69
CA GLY A 58 -9.81 -14.53 4.13
C GLY A 58 -10.81 -13.91 5.11
N SER A 59 -10.45 -13.72 6.38
CA SER A 59 -11.27 -12.96 7.33
C SER A 59 -11.38 -11.50 6.93
N GLN A 60 -12.42 -10.82 7.42
CA GLN A 60 -12.72 -9.44 7.06
C GLN A 60 -12.79 -8.54 8.29
N VAL A 61 -12.25 -7.33 8.14
CA VAL A 61 -12.38 -6.22 9.08
C VAL A 61 -13.14 -5.11 8.38
N THR A 62 -14.32 -4.77 8.87
CA THR A 62 -15.20 -3.76 8.26
C THR A 62 -15.48 -2.65 9.26
N GLY A 63 -15.51 -1.41 8.78
CA GLY A 63 -15.95 -0.28 9.58
C GLY A 63 -16.35 0.91 8.72
N LYS A 64 -17.13 1.81 9.31
CA LYS A 64 -17.43 3.12 8.77
C LYS A 64 -16.36 4.12 9.19
N TYR A 65 -15.84 4.86 8.22
CA TYR A 65 -14.71 5.77 8.42
C TYR A 65 -15.12 7.22 8.18
N THR A 66 -14.65 8.09 9.07
CA THR A 66 -14.79 9.54 8.94
C THR A 66 -13.43 10.17 8.69
N HIS A 67 -13.35 11.06 7.71
CA HIS A 67 -12.15 11.84 7.45
C HIS A 67 -11.92 12.87 8.58
N VAL A 68 -10.73 12.89 9.17
CA VAL A 68 -10.36 13.73 10.33
C VAL A 68 -9.17 14.65 10.04
N GLY A 69 -8.94 14.96 8.76
CA GLY A 69 -7.91 15.87 8.29
C GLY A 69 -6.71 15.15 7.68
N ALA A 70 -5.67 15.92 7.33
CA ALA A 70 -4.48 15.40 6.68
C ALA A 70 -3.20 15.74 7.47
N VAL A 71 -2.09 15.09 7.12
CA VAL A 71 -0.75 15.41 7.63
C VAL A 71 0.29 15.19 6.53
N THR A 72 1.33 16.00 6.53
CA THR A 72 2.49 15.82 5.65
C THR A 72 3.62 15.20 6.45
N THR A 73 4.21 14.11 5.94
CA THR A 73 5.42 13.47 6.49
C THR A 73 6.56 13.56 5.49
N THR A 74 7.81 13.55 5.95
CA THR A 74 8.97 13.53 5.04
C THR A 74 9.55 12.12 4.91
N HIS A 75 9.83 11.69 3.68
CA HIS A 75 10.57 10.46 3.38
C HIS A 75 11.75 10.76 2.45
N GLY A 76 12.97 10.74 2.99
CA GLY A 76 14.13 11.21 2.25
C GLY A 76 13.99 12.70 1.90
N GLU A 77 14.01 13.02 0.61
CA GLU A 77 13.81 14.38 0.09
C GLU A 77 12.34 14.67 -0.28
N HIS A 78 11.44 13.70 -0.13
CA HIS A 78 10.05 13.80 -0.57
C HIS A 78 9.11 14.15 0.58
N GLU A 79 8.15 15.04 0.31
CA GLU A 79 7.00 15.28 1.17
C GLU A 79 5.83 14.37 0.74
N LEU A 80 5.27 13.64 1.70
CA LEU A 80 4.17 12.71 1.49
C LEU A 80 2.94 13.21 2.24
N GLN A 81 1.86 13.47 1.51
CA GLN A 81 0.58 13.87 2.09
C GLN A 81 -0.27 12.64 2.42
N TRP A 82 -0.76 12.57 3.66
CA TRP A 82 -1.61 11.50 4.17
C TRP A 82 -2.96 12.05 4.64
N SER A 83 -4.04 11.54 4.08
CA SER A 83 -5.40 11.74 4.59
C SER A 83 -5.66 10.78 5.76
N LYS A 84 -6.25 11.28 6.85
CA LYS A 84 -6.52 10.52 8.07
C LYS A 84 -8.00 10.19 8.17
N PHE A 85 -8.29 8.93 8.46
CA PHE A 85 -9.62 8.38 8.61
C PHE A 85 -9.72 7.63 9.93
N THR A 86 -10.85 7.78 10.63
CA THR A 86 -11.08 7.10 11.91
C THR A 86 -12.43 6.38 11.92
N SER A 87 -12.48 5.23 12.60
CA SER A 87 -13.71 4.45 12.82
C SER A 87 -13.94 4.25 14.31
N GLU A 88 -15.20 4.31 14.74
CA GLU A 88 -15.63 3.94 16.11
C GLU A 88 -16.26 2.54 16.15
N ASP A 89 -16.38 1.87 14.99
CA ASP A 89 -17.06 0.59 14.91
C ASP A 89 -16.23 -0.50 15.61
N GLU A 90 -16.89 -1.35 16.39
CA GLU A 90 -16.25 -2.44 17.09
C GLU A 90 -15.59 -3.42 16.11
N GLY A 91 -14.30 -3.71 16.33
CA GLY A 91 -13.52 -4.62 15.48
C GLY A 91 -12.91 -3.97 14.24
N ALA A 92 -13.27 -2.73 13.89
CA ALA A 92 -12.63 -1.97 12.82
C ALA A 92 -11.24 -1.48 13.24
N TRP A 93 -10.39 -1.14 12.26
CA TRP A 93 -9.16 -0.41 12.54
C TRP A 93 -9.50 1.01 12.98
N ARG A 94 -9.02 1.43 14.15
CA ARG A 94 -9.34 2.75 14.71
C ARG A 94 -8.86 3.89 13.83
N ALA A 95 -7.68 3.73 13.23
CA ALA A 95 -7.00 4.73 12.43
C ALA A 95 -6.56 4.13 11.09
N VAL A 96 -6.84 4.84 10.01
CA VAL A 96 -6.36 4.56 8.65
C VAL A 96 -5.78 5.85 8.08
N MET A 97 -4.58 5.78 7.51
CA MET A 97 -3.94 6.86 6.78
C MET A 97 -3.78 6.44 5.33
N LEU A 98 -4.26 7.26 4.40
CA LEU A 98 -4.16 7.02 2.96
C LEU A 98 -3.25 8.09 2.36
N MET A 99 -2.16 7.68 1.73
CA MET A 99 -1.37 8.58 0.91
C MET A 99 -2.17 8.93 -0.34
N GLN A 100 -1.97 10.11 -0.93
CA GLN A 100 -2.62 10.48 -2.18
C GLN A 100 -2.52 9.31 -3.20
N PRO A 101 -3.66 8.75 -3.64
CA PRO A 101 -3.64 7.62 -4.56
C PRO A 101 -3.07 8.02 -5.91
N GLU A 102 -2.33 7.11 -6.53
CA GLU A 102 -1.90 7.27 -7.92
C GLU A 102 -3.05 6.82 -8.83
N ILE A 103 -3.33 7.63 -9.85
CA ILE A 103 -4.41 7.40 -10.82
C ILE A 103 -3.84 7.41 -12.23
N SER A 104 -4.49 6.70 -13.15
CA SER A 104 -4.10 6.69 -14.55
C SER A 104 -4.06 8.11 -15.12
N GLU A 105 -3.25 8.34 -16.16
CA GLU A 105 -3.10 9.66 -16.80
C GLU A 105 -4.44 10.26 -17.26
N ASP A 106 -5.39 9.42 -17.66
CA ASP A 106 -6.75 9.84 -18.05
C ASP A 106 -7.72 10.01 -16.87
N HIS A 107 -7.23 9.82 -15.64
CA HIS A 107 -7.94 9.91 -14.36
C HIS A 107 -9.16 8.98 -14.25
N THR A 108 -9.17 7.85 -14.98
CA THR A 108 -10.30 6.91 -14.98
C THR A 108 -10.09 5.68 -14.11
N ALA A 109 -8.85 5.34 -13.74
CA ALA A 109 -8.52 4.16 -12.98
C ALA A 109 -7.51 4.44 -11.86
N LEU A 110 -7.71 3.80 -10.71
CA LEU A 110 -6.72 3.73 -9.64
C LEU A 110 -5.58 2.80 -10.07
N THR A 111 -4.34 3.27 -10.11
CA THR A 111 -3.18 2.41 -10.45
C THR A 111 -2.73 1.67 -9.19
N HIS A 112 -2.29 2.43 -8.18
CA HIS A 112 -1.94 1.93 -6.87
C HIS A 112 -2.14 2.99 -5.78
N PHE A 113 -2.11 2.56 -4.52
CA PHE A 113 -2.10 3.49 -3.39
C PHE A 113 -1.34 2.89 -2.21
N HIS A 114 -0.84 3.80 -1.36
CA HIS A 114 -0.21 3.44 -0.10
C HIS A 114 -1.09 3.81 1.08
N PHE A 115 -1.10 2.96 2.09
CA PHE A 115 -1.91 3.19 3.27
C PHE A 115 -1.25 2.63 4.52
N ARG A 116 -1.67 3.14 5.69
CA ARG A 116 -1.26 2.65 7.01
C ARG A 116 -2.50 2.51 7.88
N TYR A 117 -2.48 1.58 8.81
CA TYR A 117 -3.65 1.27 9.62
C TYR A 117 -3.23 0.73 11.00
N GLY A 118 -4.07 0.94 12.00
CA GLY A 118 -3.82 0.45 13.36
C GLY A 118 -4.82 0.95 14.38
N ASN A 119 -4.68 0.46 15.61
CA ASN A 119 -5.59 0.79 16.71
C ASN A 119 -5.00 1.80 17.71
N ASP A 120 -3.70 2.04 17.64
CA ASP A 120 -2.96 2.84 18.63
C ASP A 120 -2.87 4.34 18.27
N GLY A 121 -3.65 4.80 17.29
CA GLY A 121 -3.75 6.19 16.88
C GLY A 121 -2.81 6.60 15.75
N PHE A 122 -2.93 7.86 15.30
CA PHE A 122 -2.26 8.36 14.09
C PHE A 122 -0.76 8.65 14.26
N GLU A 123 -0.27 8.92 15.47
CA GLU A 123 1.15 9.27 15.69
C GLU A 123 2.07 8.10 15.34
N LEU A 124 1.77 6.90 15.85
CA LEU A 124 2.54 5.70 15.52
C LEU A 124 2.47 5.35 14.02
N LEU A 125 1.35 5.65 13.37
CA LEU A 125 1.22 5.46 11.93
C LEU A 125 2.04 6.47 11.12
N GLN A 126 2.21 7.71 11.59
CA GLN A 126 3.01 8.73 10.90
C GLN A 126 4.49 8.35 10.86
N ASP A 127 5.02 7.81 11.96
CA ASP A 127 6.42 7.44 12.10
C ASP A 127 6.76 6.06 11.50
N ALA A 128 5.76 5.32 11.03
CA ALA A 128 5.96 4.01 10.45
C ALA A 128 6.81 4.07 9.16
N SER A 129 7.79 3.18 9.04
CA SER A 129 8.66 3.06 7.86
C SER A 129 8.09 2.15 6.76
N VAL A 130 6.93 1.53 7.03
CA VAL A 130 6.21 0.67 6.09
C VAL A 130 5.25 1.49 5.23
N PHE A 131 5.08 1.02 4.01
CA PHE A 131 4.22 1.59 2.98
C PHE A 131 3.40 0.46 2.34
N PRO A 132 2.48 -0.19 3.07
CA PRO A 132 1.55 -1.13 2.48
C PRO A 132 0.98 -0.62 1.16
N THR A 133 1.19 -1.38 0.09
CA THR A 133 0.77 -1.00 -1.27
C THR A 133 -0.34 -1.90 -1.74
N MET A 134 -1.37 -1.31 -2.32
CA MET A 134 -2.45 -2.01 -3.00
C MET A 134 -2.50 -1.55 -4.45
N VAL A 135 -2.74 -2.50 -5.35
CA VAL A 135 -2.89 -2.26 -6.79
C VAL A 135 -4.27 -2.72 -7.23
N ALA A 136 -4.73 -2.25 -8.39
CA ALA A 136 -6.00 -2.70 -8.95
C ALA A 136 -6.01 -4.23 -9.17
N PRO A 137 -7.16 -4.93 -8.98
CA PRO A 137 -7.26 -6.39 -9.11
C PRO A 137 -6.76 -6.98 -10.44
N ASP A 138 -6.83 -6.20 -11.52
CA ASP A 138 -6.44 -6.54 -12.88
C ASP A 138 -5.04 -6.06 -13.26
N THR A 139 -4.29 -5.50 -12.30
CA THR A 139 -2.89 -5.08 -12.52
C THR A 139 -2.04 -6.27 -12.91
N THR A 140 -1.43 -6.18 -14.09
CA THR A 140 -0.49 -7.19 -14.61
C THR A 140 0.88 -7.05 -13.94
N ALA A 141 1.70 -8.10 -14.00
CA ALA A 141 3.09 -8.03 -13.53
C ALA A 141 3.90 -6.94 -14.24
N ALA A 142 3.64 -6.70 -15.53
CA ALA A 142 4.30 -5.64 -16.29
C ALA A 142 3.92 -4.23 -15.81
N GLN A 143 2.63 -3.99 -15.52
CA GLN A 143 2.18 -2.73 -14.94
C GLN A 143 2.78 -2.53 -13.54
N PHE A 144 2.73 -3.56 -12.70
CA PHE A 144 3.33 -3.49 -11.36
C PHE A 144 4.84 -3.26 -11.39
N ALA A 145 5.56 -3.85 -12.34
CA ALA A 145 6.99 -3.61 -12.52
C ALA A 145 7.32 -2.18 -12.95
N ALA A 146 6.42 -1.49 -13.67
CA ALA A 146 6.59 -0.09 -14.05
C ALA A 146 6.62 0.82 -12.81
N ASP A 147 5.78 0.50 -11.82
CA ASP A 147 5.69 1.23 -10.54
C ASP A 147 6.96 1.06 -9.66
N PHE A 148 7.90 0.18 -9.99
CA PHE A 148 9.16 0.04 -9.23
C PHE A 148 10.13 1.20 -9.42
N ALA A 149 9.94 1.98 -10.50
CA ALA A 149 10.81 3.07 -10.87
C ALA A 149 10.49 4.40 -10.14
N GLU A 150 9.40 4.43 -9.36
CA GLU A 150 8.97 5.55 -8.52
C GLU A 150 9.53 5.46 -7.09
#